data_AF-A0A0F9PB79-F1
#
_entry.id   AF-A0A0F9PB79-F1
#
_cell.length_a   1.000
_cell.length_b   1.000
_cell.length_c   1.000
_cell.angle_alpha   90.00
_cell.angle_beta   90.00
_cell.angle_gamma   90.00
#
_symmetry.space_group_name_H-M   'P 1'
#
loop_
_entity.id
_entity.type
_entity.pdbx_description
1 polymer ?
#
loop_
_entity_poly.entity_id
_entity_poly.type
_entity_poly.pdbx_seq_one_letter_code
_entity_poly.pdbx_strand_id
1 'polypeptide(L)' 'MCRRYVDEIWLRTEKEVETSIRLLFEQHRLVVEGSGALSVGGLLKRKEHFKGKKVVAVVCGRNIPLELFKRIIA' A
#
# COMPACT_ATOMS: atom_id res chain seq x y z
N MET A 1 22.06 9.51 -1.80
CA MET A 1 21.68 8.17 -2.27
C MET A 1 20.34 8.19 -3.01
N CYS A 2 19.20 8.47 -2.34
CA CYS A 2 17.87 8.40 -2.99
C CYS A 2 17.75 9.26 -4.26
N ARG A 3 18.24 10.51 -4.24
CA ARG A 3 18.26 11.40 -5.42
C ARG A 3 18.96 10.82 -6.66
N ARG A 4 19.79 9.78 -6.50
CA ARG A 4 20.55 9.13 -7.59
C ARG A 4 19.88 7.86 -8.12
N TYR A 5 19.11 7.17 -7.29
CA TYR A 5 18.62 5.81 -7.59
C TYR A 5 17.10 5.65 -7.53
N VAL A 6 16.37 6.64 -7.01
CA VAL A 6 14.91 6.62 -6.94
C VAL A 6 14.37 7.54 -8.03
N ASP A 7 13.63 6.97 -8.97
CA ASP A 7 13.09 7.72 -10.11
C ASP A 7 11.92 8.64 -9.70
N GLU A 8 11.04 8.15 -8.84
CA GLU A 8 9.85 8.88 -8.41
C GLU A 8 9.52 8.65 -6.94
N ILE A 9 8.96 9.67 -6.30
CA ILE A 9 8.37 9.60 -4.95
C ILE A 9 6.91 9.99 -5.06
N TRP A 10 6.01 9.15 -4.52
CA TRP A 10 4.58 9.42 -4.52
C TRP A 10 4.05 9.64 -3.11
N LEU A 11 3.26 10.69 -2.96
CA LEU A 11 2.57 11.01 -1.71
C LEU A 11 1.16 10.43 -1.71
N ARG A 12 0.70 10.04 -0.53
CA ARG A 12 -0.63 9.48 -0.26
C ARG A 12 -1.27 10.19 0.93
N THR A 13 -2.60 10.19 0.91
CA THR A 13 -3.43 10.60 2.05
C THR A 13 -3.73 9.39 2.93
N GLU A 14 -4.01 9.61 4.21
CA GLU A 14 -4.40 8.55 5.15
C GLU A 14 -5.58 7.71 4.64
N LYS A 15 -6.59 8.35 4.02
CA LYS A 15 -7.74 7.66 3.42
C LYS A 15 -7.35 6.67 2.32
N GLU A 16 -6.34 7.01 1.50
CA GLU A 16 -5.81 6.11 0.48
C GLU A 16 -5.05 4.93 1.09
N VAL A 17 -4.36 5.16 2.22
CA VAL A 17 -3.67 4.11 2.97
C VAL A 17 -4.69 3.14 3.57
N GLU A 18 -5.74 3.64 4.23
CA GLU A 18 -6.81 2.82 4.81
C GLU A 18 -7.51 1.96 3.74
N THR A 19 -7.76 2.53 2.55
CA THR A 19 -8.33 1.79 1.40
C THR A 19 -7.41 0.64 0.97
N SER A 20 -6.10 0.85 0.99
CA SER A 20 -5.10 -0.15 0.59
C SER A 20 -4.97 -1.26 1.63
N ILE A 21 -5.04 -0.93 2.93
CA ILE A 21 -5.09 -1.90 4.02
C ILE A 21 -6.34 -2.79 3.87
N ARG A 22 -7.51 -2.18 3.63
CA ARG A 22 -8.77 -2.92 3.42
C ARG A 22 -8.67 -3.88 2.24
N LEU A 23 -8.17 -3.41 1.09
CA LEU A 23 -8.00 -4.24 -0.11
C LEU A 23 -7.07 -5.43 0.14
N LEU A 24 -5.94 -5.21 0.82
CA LEU A 24 -5.00 -6.27 1.14
C LEU A 24 -5.60 -7.33 2.06
N PHE A 25 -6.45 -6.92 3.00
CA PHE A 25 -7.17 -7.86 3.85
C PHE A 25 -8.28 -8.61 3.10
N GLU A 26 -9.13 -7.91 2.34
CA GLU A 26 -10.27 -8.51 1.66
C GLU A 26 -9.85 -9.49 0.57
N GLN A 27 -8.86 -9.13 -0.25
CA GLN A 27 -8.47 -9.89 -1.43
C GLN A 27 -7.36 -10.90 -1.13
N HIS A 28 -6.47 -10.60 -0.18
CA HIS A 28 -5.27 -11.40 0.07
C HIS A 28 -5.17 -11.94 1.51
N ARG A 29 -6.13 -11.62 2.39
CA ARG A 29 -6.12 -12.01 3.81
C ARG A 29 -4.86 -11.56 4.55
N LEU A 30 -4.23 -10.49 4.08
CA LEU A 30 -3.04 -9.91 4.69
C LEU A 30 -3.43 -8.84 5.71
N VAL A 31 -2.93 -9.00 6.94
CA VAL A 31 -2.95 -7.93 7.94
C VAL A 31 -1.67 -7.11 7.74
N VAL A 32 -1.83 -5.82 7.47
CA VAL A 32 -0.72 -4.90 7.16
C VAL A 32 -0.86 -3.61 7.95
N GLU A 33 0.27 -2.98 8.23
CA GLU A 33 0.31 -1.62 8.80
C GLU A 33 0.27 -0.55 7.71
N GLY A 34 0.15 0.73 8.10
CA GLY A 34 0.08 1.86 7.16
C GLY A 34 1.24 1.90 6.17
N SER A 35 2.49 1.82 6.65
CA SER A 35 3.69 1.72 5.82
C SER A 35 3.66 0.51 4.88
N GLY A 36 3.19 -0.64 5.37
CA GLY A 36 3.08 -1.88 4.61
C GLY A 36 2.10 -1.81 3.43
N ALA A 37 1.13 -0.91 3.47
CA ALA A 37 0.11 -0.75 2.43
C ALA A 37 0.47 0.29 1.36
N LEU A 38 1.51 1.12 1.57
CA LEU A 38 1.83 2.25 0.69
C LEU A 38 2.13 1.85 -0.76
N SER A 39 2.90 0.78 -0.95
CA SER A 39 3.33 0.33 -2.28
C SER A 39 2.14 -0.11 -3.14
N VAL A 40 1.20 -0.85 -2.55
CA VAL A 40 0.02 -1.39 -3.22
C VAL A 40 -0.94 -0.27 -3.60
N GLY A 41 -1.25 0.65 -2.68
CA GLY A 41 -2.06 1.83 -2.98
C GLY A 41 -1.44 2.74 -4.04
N GLY A 42 -0.11 2.89 -3.98
CA GLY A 42 0.67 3.63 -4.98
C GLY A 42 0.48 3.07 -6.39
N LEU A 43 0.64 1.76 -6.54
CA LEU A 43 0.52 1.05 -7.81
C LEU A 43 -0.91 1.05 -8.34
N LEU A 44 -1.91 0.79 -7.49
CA LEU A 44 -3.31 0.74 -7.91
C LEU A 44 -3.81 2.08 -8.47
N LYS A 45 -3.45 3.19 -7.83
CA LYS A 45 -3.80 4.54 -8.33
C LYS A 45 -3.21 4.83 -9.71
N ARG A 46 -2.10 4.17 -10.07
CA ARG A 46 -1.37 4.35 -11.33
C ARG A 46 -1.39 3.10 -12.21
N LYS A 47 -2.40 2.23 -12.06
CA LYS A 47 -2.47 0.95 -12.78
C LYS A 47 -2.24 1.08 -14.30
N GLU A 48 -2.74 2.14 -14.91
CA GLU A 48 -2.59 2.37 -16.36
C GLU A 48 -1.12 2.63 -16.76
N HIS A 49 -0.35 3.32 -15.92
CA HIS A 49 1.08 3.57 -16.15
C HIS A 49 1.91 2.25 -16.14
N PHE A 50 1.39 1.23 -15.47
CA PHE A 50 2.02 -0.07 -15.28
C PHE A 50 1.45 -1.18 -16.16
N LYS A 51 0.49 -0.87 -17.03
CA LYS A 51 -0.15 -1.84 -17.91
C LYS A 51 0.88 -2.57 -18.78
N GLY A 52 0.78 -3.90 -18.83
CA GLY A 52 1.69 -4.75 -19.61
C GLY A 52 3.10 -4.92 -19.02
N LYS A 53 3.39 -4.34 -17.85
CA LYS A 53 4.68 -4.50 -17.16
C LYS A 53 4.58 -5.57 -16.07
N LYS A 54 5.72 -6.18 -15.73
CA LYS A 54 5.87 -6.99 -14.52
C LYS A 54 6.20 -6.06 -13.37
N VAL A 55 5.38 -6.06 -12.32
CA VAL A 55 5.48 -5.12 -11.21
C VAL A 55 5.48 -5.88 -9.90
N VAL A 56 6.31 -5.43 -8.96
CA VAL A 56 6.40 -5.96 -7.60
C VAL A 56 6.02 -4.86 -6.62
N ALA A 57 5.13 -5.17 -5.69
CA ALA A 57 4.80 -4.33 -4.56
C ALA A 57 5.44 -4.91 -3.30
N VAL A 58 6.23 -4.12 -2.58
CA VAL A 58 6.83 -4.57 -1.31
C VAL A 58 5.88 -4.25 -0.17
N VAL A 59 5.43 -5.28 0.54
CA VAL A 59 4.65 -5.16 1.79
C VAL A 59 5.62 -5.31 2.95
N CYS A 60 6.01 -4.20 3.57
CA CYS A 60 7.15 -4.17 4.49
C CYS A 60 6.83 -4.50 5.95
N GLY A 61 5.58 -4.43 6.40
CA GLY A 61 5.25 -4.58 7.81
C GLY A 61 3.77 -4.81 8.12
N ARG A 62 3.52 -5.24 9.37
CA ARG A 62 2.19 -5.65 9.87
C ARG A 62 1.96 -5.32 11.35
N ASN A 63 2.72 -4.39 11.91
CA ASN A 63 2.62 -4.03 13.32
C ASN A 63 1.52 -2.99 13.56
N ILE A 64 0.28 -3.37 13.26
CA ILE A 64 -0.89 -2.51 13.40
C ILE A 64 -1.66 -2.82 14.69
N PRO A 65 -2.03 -1.81 15.50
CA PRO A 65 -2.91 -2.03 16.65
C PRO A 65 -4.24 -2.64 16.23
N LEU A 66 -4.71 -3.66 16.96
CA LEU A 66 -5.92 -4.41 16.61
C LEU A 66 -7.16 -3.51 16.45
N GLU A 67 -7.33 -2.53 17.34
CA GLU A 67 -8.48 -1.62 17.30
C GLU A 67 -8.45 -0.68 16.09
N LEU A 68 -7.26 -0.24 15.67
CA LEU A 68 -7.09 0.52 14.44
C LEU A 68 -7.41 -0.35 13.22
N PHE A 69 -6.88 -1.57 13.19
CA PHE A 69 -7.13 -2.50 12.09
C PHE A 69 -8.63 -2.78 11.95
N LYS A 70 -9.33 -3.13 13.04
CA LYS A 70 -10.78 -3.34 13.05
C LYS A 70 -11.54 -2.15 12.51
N ARG A 71 -11.20 -0.92 12.92
CA ARG A 71 -11.83 0.31 12.41
C ARG A 71 -11.67 0.44 10.89
N ILE A 72 -10.50 0.08 10.36
CA ILE A 72 -10.19 0.21 8.93
C ILE A 72 -10.90 -0.85 8.09
N ILE A 73 -11.09 -2.07 8.61
CA ILE A 73 -11.71 -3.18 7.86
C ILE A 73 -13.22 -3.35 8.12
N ALA A 74 -13.77 -2.74 9.18
CA ALA A 74 -15.21 -2.67 9.42
C ALA A 74 -15.93 -1.91 8.30
#